data_AF-A0A2M8Q635-F1
#
_entry.id   AF-A0A2M8Q635-F1
#
_cell.length_a   1.000
_cell.length_b   1.000
_cell.length_c   1.000
_cell.angle_alpha   90.00
_cell.angle_beta   90.00
_cell.angle_gamma   90.00
#
_symmetry.space_group_name_H-M   'P 1'
#
loop_
_entity.id
_entity.type
_entity.pdbx_description
1 polymer ?
#
loop_
_entity_poly.entity_id
_entity_poly.type
_entity_poly.pdbx_seq_one_letter_code
_entity_poly.pdbx_strand_id
1 'polypeptide(L)'
;TLSIAMNRIGAKSDSGEGGEDPARAKPRPNGDNANSAIKQIASGRFGVTAEYLNNCREIEIKIAQGAKPGEGGQLPGFKVTELIARLRHSTPGVTLISP
;
A
#
# COMPACT_ATOMS: atom_id res chain seq x y z
N THR A 1 -7.16 6.67 8.08
CA THR A 1 -6.95 7.16 9.46
C THR A 1 -5.48 7.34 9.78
N LEU A 2 -4.66 6.28 9.75
CA LEU A 2 -3.22 6.35 10.06
C LEU A 2 -2.48 7.43 9.26
N SER A 3 -2.56 7.40 7.93
CA SER A 3 -1.80 8.38 7.11
C SER A 3 -2.22 9.82 7.37
N ILE A 4 -3.51 10.07 7.59
CA ILE A 4 -4.02 11.40 7.98
C ILE A 4 -3.41 11.83 9.31
N ALA A 5 -3.44 10.97 10.33
CA ALA A 5 -2.88 11.27 11.63
C ALA A 5 -1.37 11.58 11.54
N MET A 6 -0.61 10.75 10.84
CA MET A 6 0.83 10.94 10.69
C MET A 6 1.16 12.22 9.90
N ASN A 7 0.42 12.51 8.83
CA ASN A 7 0.61 13.72 8.06
C ASN A 7 0.26 14.99 8.86
N ARG A 8 -0.76 14.95 9.73
CA ARG A 8 -1.12 16.07 10.60
C ARG A 8 -0.01 16.46 11.58
N ILE A 9 0.75 15.49 12.07
CA ILE A 9 1.85 15.72 13.03
C ILE A 9 3.22 15.83 12.34
N GLY A 10 3.26 15.92 11.01
CA GLY A 10 4.51 16.00 10.23
C GLY A 10 5.33 14.70 10.20
N ALA A 11 4.81 13.60 10.73
CA ALA A 11 5.46 12.30 10.73
C ALA A 11 5.22 11.55 9.39
N LYS A 12 5.55 10.26 9.37
CA LYS A 12 5.44 9.39 8.19
C LYS A 12 4.60 8.16 8.50
N SER A 13 3.82 7.73 7.52
CA SER A 13 3.11 6.44 7.49
C SER A 13 3.52 5.69 6.24
N ASP A 14 3.44 4.36 6.31
CA ASP A 14 3.74 3.45 5.21
C ASP A 14 2.45 2.90 4.58
N SER A 15 2.45 2.74 3.26
CA SER A 15 1.36 2.13 2.50
C SER A 15 1.20 0.63 2.74
N GLY A 16 2.28 -0.04 3.14
CA GLY A 16 2.40 -1.49 3.13
C GLY A 16 2.47 -2.08 1.72
N GLU A 17 2.37 -3.42 1.64
CA GLU A 17 2.56 -4.22 0.42
C GLU A 17 1.42 -4.15 -0.60
N GLY A 18 0.32 -3.46 -0.28
CA GLY A 18 -0.96 -3.66 -0.97
C GLY A 18 -1.26 -2.71 -2.11
N GLY A 19 -0.36 -1.77 -2.42
CA GLY A 19 -0.66 -0.59 -3.23
C GLY A 19 -1.43 0.47 -2.44
N GLU A 20 -1.69 1.60 -3.08
CA GLU A 20 -2.47 2.69 -2.51
C GLU A 20 -3.40 3.31 -3.56
N ASP A 21 -4.62 3.68 -3.17
CA ASP A 21 -5.56 4.31 -4.09
C ASP A 21 -5.02 5.68 -4.56
N PRO A 22 -4.86 5.92 -5.88
CA PRO A 22 -4.36 7.19 -6.42
C PRO A 22 -5.16 8.41 -5.98
N ALA A 23 -6.46 8.25 -5.68
CA ALA A 23 -7.28 9.34 -5.16
C ALA A 23 -6.73 9.92 -3.83
N ARG A 24 -5.93 9.16 -3.08
CA ARG A 24 -5.29 9.60 -1.83
C ARG A 24 -4.11 10.56 -2.06
N ALA A 25 -3.58 10.66 -3.27
CA ALA A 25 -2.48 11.55 -3.60
C ALA A 25 -2.84 13.04 -3.44
N LYS A 26 -4.14 13.37 -3.47
CA LYS A 26 -4.65 14.74 -3.26
C LYS A 26 -5.23 14.88 -1.85
N PRO A 27 -4.96 16.00 -1.16
CA PRO A 27 -5.65 16.32 0.09
C PRO A 27 -7.16 16.37 -0.13
N ARG A 28 -7.91 15.97 0.90
CA ARG A 28 -9.36 16.07 0.93
C ARG A 28 -9.79 17.55 1.05
N PRO A 29 -11.07 17.88 0.77
CA PRO A 29 -11.57 19.25 0.91
C PRO A 29 -11.39 19.87 2.30
N ASN A 30 -11.34 19.04 3.35
CA ASN A 30 -11.09 19.47 4.73
C ASN A 30 -9.59 19.64 5.06
N GLY A 31 -8.69 19.55 4.07
CA GLY A 31 -7.24 19.64 4.23
C GLY A 31 -6.56 18.34 4.66
N ASP A 32 -7.31 17.28 4.99
CA ASP A 32 -6.69 16.02 5.41
C ASP A 32 -5.96 15.34 4.27
N ASN A 33 -4.67 15.06 4.49
CA ASN A 33 -3.86 14.30 3.56
C ASN A 33 -3.90 12.81 3.90
N ALA A 34 -4.55 12.01 3.05
CA ALA A 34 -4.61 10.56 3.22
C ALA A 34 -3.46 9.82 2.53
N ASN A 35 -2.55 10.48 1.81
CA ASN A 35 -1.43 9.84 1.14
C ASN A 35 -0.41 9.28 2.15
N SER A 36 0.06 8.05 1.99
CA SER A 36 1.16 7.54 2.80
C SER A 36 2.48 8.15 2.33
N ALA A 37 3.31 8.59 3.27
CA ALA A 37 4.56 9.27 2.97
C ALA A 37 5.66 8.31 2.51
N ILE A 38 5.59 7.06 2.95
CA ILE A 38 6.46 5.96 2.55
C ILE A 38 5.64 5.02 1.66
N LYS A 39 6.22 4.63 0.53
CA LYS A 39 5.66 3.65 -0.40
C LYS A 39 6.50 2.38 -0.34
N GLN A 40 5.85 1.26 -0.06
CA GLN A 40 6.51 -0.02 -0.02
C GLN A 40 6.60 -0.66 -1.42
N ILE A 41 7.70 -1.38 -1.67
CA ILE A 41 7.90 -2.27 -2.79
C ILE A 41 8.26 -3.65 -2.24
N ALA A 42 7.34 -4.61 -2.37
CA ALA A 42 7.52 -6.01 -1.97
C ALA A 42 7.47 -6.94 -3.19
N SER A 43 7.80 -8.23 -2.99
CA SER A 43 7.94 -9.24 -4.05
C SER A 43 6.76 -9.30 -5.03
N GLY A 44 5.52 -9.22 -4.55
CA GLY A 44 4.32 -9.25 -5.40
C GLY A 44 4.10 -7.99 -6.25
N ARG A 45 4.82 -6.88 -6.00
CA ARG A 45 4.70 -5.58 -6.70
C ARG A 45 3.27 -5.07 -6.85
N PHE A 46 2.37 -5.46 -5.95
CA PHE A 46 0.96 -5.09 -6.03
C PHE A 46 0.78 -3.57 -5.96
N GLY A 47 0.04 -3.02 -6.93
CA GLY A 47 -0.26 -1.59 -7.03
C GLY A 47 0.97 -0.69 -7.24
N VAL A 48 2.14 -1.26 -7.57
CA VAL A 48 3.34 -0.50 -7.89
C VAL A 48 3.21 0.04 -9.31
N THR A 49 2.92 1.33 -9.42
CA THR A 49 2.83 2.06 -10.69
C THR A 49 3.80 3.25 -10.69
N ALA A 50 4.06 3.84 -11.85
CA ALA A 50 4.86 5.07 -11.94
C ALA A 50 4.24 6.21 -11.11
N GLU A 51 2.92 6.34 -11.11
CA GLU A 51 2.21 7.32 -10.29
C GLU A 51 2.37 7.03 -8.79
N TYR A 52 2.25 5.77 -8.37
CA TYR A 52 2.45 5.35 -6.98
C TYR A 52 3.86 5.71 -6.47
N LEU A 53 4.89 5.40 -7.26
CA LEU A 53 6.29 5.68 -6.92
C LEU A 53 6.59 7.19 -6.83
N ASN A 54 5.95 8.00 -7.67
CA ASN A 54 6.11 9.47 -7.64
C ASN A 54 5.33 10.15 -6.50
N ASN A 55 4.37 9.47 -5.87
CA ASN A 55 3.53 10.03 -4.82
C ASN A 55 4.00 9.66 -3.40
N CYS A 56 5.31 9.75 -3.13
CA CYS A 56 5.89 9.52 -1.81
C CYS A 56 7.12 10.39 -1.55
N ARG A 57 7.60 10.36 -0.30
CA ARG A 57 8.87 10.99 0.11
C ARG A 57 9.98 9.97 0.30
N GLU A 58 9.63 8.69 0.42
CA GLU A 58 10.54 7.59 0.71
C GLU A 58 9.97 6.29 0.14
N ILE A 59 10.87 5.43 -0.35
CA ILE A 59 10.53 4.12 -0.86
C ILE A 59 11.17 3.08 0.06
N GLU A 60 10.34 2.16 0.57
CA GLU A 60 10.81 1.01 1.34
C GLU A 60 10.92 -0.22 0.43
N ILE A 61 12.13 -0.78 0.29
CA ILE A 61 12.31 -2.10 -0.32
C ILE A 61 12.13 -3.15 0.77
N LYS A 62 10.98 -3.81 0.77
CA LYS A 62 10.68 -4.86 1.74
C LYS A 62 11.32 -6.17 1.31
N ILE A 63 12.46 -6.47 1.91
CA ILE A 63 13.14 -7.76 1.76
C ILE A 63 12.44 -8.84 2.60
N ALA A 64 12.07 -8.53 3.85
CA ALA A 64 11.55 -9.53 4.76
C ALA A 64 10.61 -8.98 5.86
N GLN A 65 9.92 -9.95 6.44
CA GLN A 65 9.05 -9.98 7.62
C GLN A 65 9.58 -10.39 8.99
N GLY A 66 9.48 -9.60 10.07
CA GLY A 66 9.72 -10.17 11.41
C GLY A 66 8.83 -11.37 11.74
N ALA A 67 7.55 -11.33 11.33
CA ALA A 67 6.59 -12.40 11.60
C ALA A 67 6.78 -13.67 10.75
N LYS A 68 7.41 -13.55 9.58
CA LYS A 68 7.65 -14.66 8.63
C LYS A 68 8.84 -14.30 7.73
N PRO A 69 10.09 -14.47 8.23
CA PRO A 69 11.27 -13.92 7.55
C PRO A 69 11.57 -14.56 6.18
N GLY A 70 11.20 -15.82 5.99
CA GLY A 70 11.47 -16.57 4.76
C GLY A 70 10.33 -16.60 3.74
N GLU A 71 9.25 -15.82 3.93
CA GLU A 71 8.04 -15.91 3.12
C GLU A 71 7.47 -14.53 2.71
N GLY A 72 6.90 -14.48 1.50
CA GLY A 72 6.17 -13.32 0.97
C GLY A 72 4.80 -13.08 1.62
N GLY A 73 4.23 -11.89 1.41
CA GLY A 73 2.93 -11.48 1.94
C GLY A 73 1.79 -12.43 1.58
N GLN A 74 0.80 -12.56 2.47
CA GLN A 74 -0.37 -13.41 2.24
C GLN A 74 -1.66 -12.60 2.49
N LEU A 75 -2.58 -12.64 1.53
CA LEU A 75 -3.93 -12.10 1.67
C LEU A 75 -4.96 -13.16 1.24
N PRO A 76 -5.75 -13.72 2.16
CA PRO A 76 -6.78 -14.71 1.85
C PRO A 76 -7.78 -14.20 0.81
N GLY A 77 -8.20 -15.07 -0.12
CA GLY A 77 -9.03 -14.70 -1.26
C GLY A 77 -10.36 -14.04 -0.91
N PHE A 78 -11.01 -14.48 0.18
CA PHE A 78 -12.25 -13.87 0.65
C PHE A 78 -12.08 -12.41 1.14
N LYS A 79 -10.84 -11.97 1.40
CA LYS A 79 -10.51 -10.57 1.69
C LYS A 79 -10.17 -9.76 0.44
N VAL A 80 -9.98 -10.42 -0.71
CA VAL A 80 -9.66 -9.78 -2.00
C VAL A 80 -10.97 -9.32 -2.64
N THR A 81 -11.52 -8.25 -2.08
CA THR A 81 -12.69 -7.56 -2.62
C THR A 81 -12.40 -6.97 -3.99
N GLU A 82 -13.43 -6.55 -4.72
CA GLU A 82 -13.26 -5.85 -6.01
C GLU A 82 -12.36 -4.61 -5.89
N LEU A 83 -12.50 -3.86 -4.79
CA LEU A 83 -11.63 -2.72 -4.50
C LEU A 83 -10.16 -3.16 -4.39
N ILE A 84 -9.87 -4.20 -3.60
CA ILE A 84 -8.51 -4.69 -3.41
C ILE A 84 -7.96 -5.27 -4.71
N ALA A 85 -8.76 -6.05 -5.43
CA ALA A 85 -8.38 -6.63 -6.71
C ALA A 85 -8.01 -5.53 -7.73
N ARG A 86 -8.82 -4.47 -7.82
CA ARG A 86 -8.55 -3.31 -8.66
C ARG A 86 -7.24 -2.62 -8.28
N LEU A 87 -7.02 -2.35 -6.99
CA LEU A 87 -5.80 -1.69 -6.50
C LEU A 87 -4.54 -2.54 -6.74
N ARG A 88 -4.68 -3.86 -6.72
CA ARG A 88 -3.57 -4.81 -6.85
C ARG A 88 -3.38 -5.34 -8.27
N HIS A 89 -4.24 -4.96 -9.21
CA HIS A 89 -4.31 -5.55 -10.56
C HIS A 89 -4.43 -7.09 -10.52
N SER A 90 -5.23 -7.60 -9.59
CA SER A 90 -5.45 -9.02 -9.37
C SER A 90 -6.91 -9.43 -9.63
N THR A 91 -7.21 -10.71 -9.48
CA THR A 91 -8.57 -11.25 -9.63
C THR A 91 -9.34 -11.18 -8.30
N PRO A 92 -10.59 -10.67 -8.27
CA PRO A 92 -11.45 -10.71 -7.09
C PRO A 92 -11.63 -12.14 -6.55
N GLY A 93 -11.63 -12.31 -5.23
CA GLY A 93 -11.85 -13.59 -4.56
C GLY A 93 -10.67 -14.58 -4.60
N VAL A 94 -9.62 -14.30 -5.37
CA VAL A 94 -8.44 -15.19 -5.48
C VAL A 94 -7.42 -14.85 -4.39
N THR A 95 -6.94 -15.86 -3.67
CA THR A 95 -5.91 -15.70 -2.64
C THR A 95 -4.62 -15.16 -3.27
N LEU A 96 -4.04 -14.14 -2.63
CA LEU A 96 -2.77 -13.55 -3.05
C LEU A 96 -1.65 -14.00 -2.11
N ILE A 97 -0.79 -14.89 -2.59
CA ILE A 97 0.48 -15.25 -1.94
C ILE A 97 1.57 -14.62 -2.78
N SER A 98 2.33 -13.69 -2.20
CA SER A 98 3.49 -13.10 -2.87
C SER A 98 4.68 -14.05 -2.83
N PRO A 99 5.53 -14.06 -3.87
CA PRO A 99 6.78 -14.81 -3.88
C PRO A 99 7.70 -14.47 -2.69
#